data_AF-A0A8T7H6N4-F1
#
_entry.id   AF-A0A8T7H6N4-F1
#
_cell.length_a   1.000
_cell.length_b   1.000
_cell.length_c   1.000
_cell.angle_alpha   90.00
_cell.angle_beta   90.00
_cell.angle_gamma   90.00
#
_symmetry.space_group_name_H-M   'P 1'
#
loop_
_entity.id
_entity.type
_entity.pdbx_description
1 polymer ?
#
loop_
_entity_poly.entity_id
_entity_poly.type
_entity_poly.pdbx_seq_one_letter_code
_entity_poly.pdbx_strand_id
1 'polypeptide(L)'
;MAWTPPGKDCGACGAPTCEAFLALVRQGEKEFPDCVFYPTGTAPSRFEGETLHSGRDVLGVEYDFILEPLPGEVSARKIILPFRPDLVEKWKIVPGDIVVGRPAGAGCPVQHVLSVLHASPVSGLLTCLVVGPEASRGGGFKDIEAYHIVGFEGICRTVRREPTFGMRQRFLPGYCMMNLAHTGVVNMVLAKSAGLHVRVEDIRL
;
A
#
# COMPACT_ATOMS: atom_id res chain seq x y z
N MET A 1 -28.97 4.99 -13.27
CA MET A 1 -28.49 3.59 -13.33
C MET A 1 -28.15 3.16 -11.92
N ALA A 2 -28.65 2.01 -11.46
CA ALA A 2 -28.33 1.52 -10.11
C ALA A 2 -26.83 1.19 -10.02
N TRP A 3 -26.16 1.68 -8.98
CA TRP A 3 -24.75 1.35 -8.74
C TRP A 3 -24.60 -0.17 -8.64
N THR A 4 -23.55 -0.70 -9.26
CA THR A 4 -23.25 -2.13 -9.28
C THR A 4 -21.96 -2.37 -8.49
N PRO A 5 -21.96 -3.29 -7.50
CA PRO A 5 -20.76 -3.64 -6.75
C PRO A 5 -19.67 -4.23 -7.66
N PRO A 6 -18.40 -4.19 -7.24
CA PRO A 6 -17.24 -4.40 -8.13
C PRO A 6 -17.03 -5.84 -8.61
N GLY A 7 -17.98 -6.76 -8.39
CA GLY A 7 -17.88 -8.16 -8.79
C GLY A 7 -16.74 -8.93 -8.09
N LYS A 8 -16.28 -8.42 -6.95
CA LYS A 8 -15.17 -9.02 -6.18
C LYS A 8 -15.64 -10.08 -5.20
N ASP A 9 -16.95 -10.18 -4.98
CA ASP A 9 -17.58 -11.05 -3.97
C ASP A 9 -16.89 -11.01 -2.60
N CYS A 10 -16.42 -9.82 -2.21
CA CYS A 10 -15.58 -9.64 -1.02
C CYS A 10 -16.30 -9.92 0.31
N GLY A 11 -17.62 -10.10 0.31
CA GLY A 11 -18.43 -10.34 1.51
C GLY A 11 -18.53 -9.19 2.52
N ALA A 12 -17.77 -8.10 2.35
CA ALA A 12 -17.61 -7.01 3.33
C ALA A 12 -18.91 -6.26 3.72
N CYS A 13 -20.02 -6.54 3.04
CA CYS A 13 -21.34 -6.00 3.31
C CYS A 13 -22.29 -7.00 4.00
N GLY A 14 -21.85 -8.23 4.31
CA GLY A 14 -22.63 -9.28 5.00
C GLY A 14 -23.48 -10.18 4.10
N ALA A 15 -23.31 -10.12 2.78
CA ALA A 15 -23.97 -11.03 1.83
C ALA A 15 -22.94 -11.92 1.12
N PRO A 16 -23.30 -13.16 0.74
CA PRO A 16 -22.35 -14.16 0.25
C PRO A 16 -21.78 -13.86 -1.13
N THR A 17 -22.45 -13.03 -1.93
CA THR A 17 -21.94 -12.53 -3.22
C THR A 17 -22.40 -11.09 -3.43
N CYS A 18 -21.72 -10.37 -4.34
CA CYS A 18 -22.12 -9.06 -4.81
C CYS A 18 -23.55 -9.06 -5.40
N GLU A 19 -23.98 -10.19 -5.95
CA GLU A 19 -25.31 -10.36 -6.54
C GLU A 19 -26.38 -10.65 -5.48
N ALA A 20 -26.08 -11.47 -4.47
CA ALA A 20 -26.94 -11.68 -3.30
C ALA A 20 -27.07 -10.40 -2.45
N PHE A 21 -25.98 -9.63 -2.31
CA PHE A 21 -26.01 -8.30 -1.69
C PHE A 21 -27.01 -7.40 -2.40
N LEU A 22 -26.92 -7.29 -3.73
CA LEU A 22 -27.87 -6.51 -4.51
C LEU A 22 -29.30 -7.02 -4.36
N ALA A 23 -29.53 -8.32 -4.23
CA ALA A 23 -30.86 -8.88 -3.99
C ALA A 23 -31.45 -8.41 -2.65
N LEU A 24 -30.65 -8.40 -1.58
CA LEU A 24 -31.06 -7.90 -0.26
C LEU A 24 -31.27 -6.37 -0.27
N VAL A 25 -30.43 -5.62 -0.99
CA VAL A 25 -30.64 -4.17 -1.18
C VAL A 25 -31.95 -3.90 -1.92
N ARG A 26 -32.29 -4.71 -2.93
CA ARG A 26 -33.57 -4.60 -3.66
C ARG A 26 -34.77 -4.98 -2.79
N GLN A 27 -34.60 -5.86 -1.81
CA GLN A 27 -35.63 -6.24 -0.83
C GLN A 27 -35.75 -5.20 0.30
N GLY A 28 -34.86 -4.20 0.35
CA GLY A 28 -34.85 -3.16 1.38
C GLY A 28 -34.26 -3.60 2.72
N GLU A 29 -33.68 -4.81 2.78
CA GLU A 29 -33.04 -5.34 3.98
C GLU A 29 -31.62 -4.80 4.20
N LYS A 30 -31.01 -4.18 3.16
CA LYS A 30 -29.68 -3.54 3.18
C LYS A 30 -29.67 -2.28 2.32
N GLU A 31 -28.65 -1.43 2.49
CA GLU A 31 -28.44 -0.22 1.68
C GLU A 31 -27.11 -0.27 0.91
N PHE A 32 -27.00 0.49 -0.18
CA PHE A 32 -25.76 0.51 -0.96
C PHE A 32 -24.50 0.94 -0.17
N PRO A 33 -24.56 1.94 0.74
CA PRO A 33 -23.50 2.24 1.72
C PRO A 33 -22.92 1.07 2.50
N ASP A 34 -23.68 -0.02 2.66
CA ASP A 34 -23.21 -1.20 3.38
C ASP A 34 -22.08 -1.91 2.62
N CYS A 35 -21.84 -1.60 1.34
CA CYS A 35 -20.64 -2.06 0.63
C CYS A 35 -19.45 -1.12 0.87
N VAL A 36 -18.32 -1.67 1.31
CA VAL A 36 -17.07 -0.90 1.55
C VAL A 36 -16.48 -0.26 0.30
N PHE A 37 -16.88 -0.72 -0.89
CA PHE A 37 -16.55 -0.13 -2.18
C PHE A 37 -17.63 0.83 -2.67
N TYR A 38 -18.75 0.91 -1.95
CA TYR A 38 -19.70 1.99 -2.13
C TYR A 38 -19.10 3.27 -1.56
N PRO A 39 -19.06 4.35 -2.35
CA PRO A 39 -18.45 5.58 -1.92
C PRO A 39 -19.34 6.30 -0.90
N THR A 40 -19.18 6.00 0.39
CA THR A 40 -19.74 6.79 1.50
C THR A 40 -18.71 7.72 2.11
N GLY A 41 -19.14 8.95 2.39
CA GLY A 41 -18.29 9.97 3.01
C GLY A 41 -17.74 9.56 4.37
N THR A 42 -16.44 9.79 4.56
CA THR A 42 -15.64 9.81 5.82
C THR A 42 -15.62 8.54 6.67
N ALA A 43 -14.42 7.95 6.92
CA ALA A 43 -14.30 6.66 7.64
C ALA A 43 -12.92 6.45 8.29
N PRO A 44 -12.84 6.01 9.58
CA PRO A 44 -11.71 5.40 10.35
C PRO A 44 -11.05 4.15 9.75
N SER A 45 -9.85 3.84 10.27
CA SER A 45 -8.74 3.06 9.70
C SER A 45 -9.09 1.77 8.94
N ARG A 46 -8.62 1.66 7.69
CA ARG A 46 -9.40 1.09 6.57
C ARG A 46 -8.93 -0.22 5.91
N PHE A 47 -8.03 -1.04 6.46
CA PHE A 47 -7.49 -2.18 5.68
C PHE A 47 -7.20 -3.46 6.50
N GLU A 48 -8.22 -4.07 7.09
CA GLU A 48 -8.25 -5.51 7.48
C GLU A 48 -9.11 -6.33 6.49
N GLY A 49 -9.06 -5.99 5.21
CA GLY A 49 -9.54 -6.91 4.17
C GLY A 49 -8.41 -7.84 3.80
N GLU A 50 -8.50 -9.13 4.12
CA GLU A 50 -7.62 -10.17 3.57
C GLU A 50 -7.61 -10.03 2.05
N THR A 51 -6.60 -9.33 1.52
CA THR A 51 -6.44 -9.23 0.08
C THR A 51 -6.04 -10.63 -0.37
N LEU A 52 -6.94 -11.32 -1.07
CA LEU A 52 -6.68 -12.66 -1.59
C LEU A 52 -5.55 -12.59 -2.61
N HIS A 53 -4.34 -12.84 -2.13
CA HIS A 53 -3.14 -12.86 -2.93
C HIS A 53 -3.03 -14.20 -3.66
N SER A 54 -3.44 -14.24 -4.93
CA SER A 54 -3.44 -15.44 -5.78
C SER A 54 -2.05 -15.91 -6.21
N GLY A 55 -0.99 -15.21 -5.79
CA GLY A 55 0.37 -15.35 -6.33
C GLY A 55 0.57 -14.72 -7.70
N ARG A 56 -0.45 -14.04 -8.23
CA ARG A 56 -0.42 -13.26 -9.45
C ARG A 56 -0.95 -11.84 -9.19
N ASP A 57 -0.38 -10.89 -9.89
CA ASP A 57 -0.80 -9.49 -9.83
C ASP A 57 -2.02 -9.24 -10.73
N VAL A 58 -2.48 -7.98 -10.80
CA VAL A 58 -3.64 -7.57 -11.60
C VAL A 58 -3.50 -7.83 -13.10
N LEU A 59 -2.28 -8.03 -13.60
CA LEU A 59 -1.99 -8.38 -14.99
C LEU A 59 -1.75 -9.89 -15.19
N GLY A 60 -1.92 -10.69 -14.14
CA GLY A 60 -1.67 -12.13 -14.16
C GLY A 60 -0.19 -12.50 -14.04
N VAL A 61 0.70 -11.54 -13.74
CA VAL A 61 2.13 -11.77 -13.60
C VAL A 61 2.43 -12.34 -12.22
N GLU A 62 3.20 -13.41 -12.18
CA GLU A 62 3.57 -14.08 -10.93
C GLU A 62 4.68 -13.34 -10.20
N TYR A 63 4.55 -13.23 -8.87
CA TYR A 63 5.54 -12.65 -7.97
C TYR A 63 6.10 -13.69 -6.98
N ASP A 64 7.30 -13.43 -6.48
CA ASP A 64 8.06 -14.36 -5.64
C ASP A 64 7.59 -14.33 -4.19
N PHE A 65 7.32 -13.14 -3.67
CA PHE A 65 6.91 -12.91 -2.29
C PHE A 65 6.08 -11.64 -2.12
N ILE A 66 5.47 -11.51 -0.94
CA ILE A 66 4.71 -10.33 -0.51
C ILE A 66 5.47 -9.67 0.63
N LEU A 67 5.52 -8.34 0.61
CA LEU A 67 6.15 -7.56 1.65
C LEU A 67 5.09 -7.01 2.61
N GLU A 68 5.04 -7.59 3.80
CA GLU A 68 4.12 -7.29 4.89
C GLU A 68 4.73 -6.29 5.88
N PRO A 69 3.91 -5.67 6.76
CA PRO A 69 4.40 -4.74 7.76
C PRO A 69 5.43 -5.38 8.70
N LEU A 70 6.32 -4.56 9.23
CA LEU A 70 7.07 -4.95 10.41
C LEU A 70 6.13 -4.99 11.64
N PRO A 71 6.47 -5.77 12.68
CA PRO A 71 5.66 -5.83 13.90
C PRO A 71 5.35 -4.44 14.47
N GLY A 72 4.06 -4.14 14.67
CA GLY A 72 3.58 -2.87 15.19
C GLY A 72 3.41 -1.75 14.15
N GLU A 73 3.70 -2.00 12.88
CA GLU A 73 3.50 -1.04 11.79
C GLU A 73 2.25 -1.37 10.97
N VAL A 74 1.65 -0.34 10.35
CA VAL A 74 0.39 -0.48 9.59
C VAL A 74 0.59 -0.87 8.13
N SER A 75 1.83 -0.83 7.62
CA SER A 75 2.19 -1.20 6.26
C SER A 75 3.66 -1.62 6.23
N ALA A 76 4.10 -2.28 5.16
CA ALA A 76 5.53 -2.31 4.86
C ALA A 76 6.05 -0.87 4.71
N ARG A 77 7.29 -0.62 5.12
CA ARG A 77 7.92 0.68 4.98
C ARG A 77 8.19 0.96 3.51
N LYS A 78 7.93 2.20 3.11
CA LYS A 78 8.26 2.72 1.80
C LYS A 78 9.31 3.81 1.95
N ILE A 79 10.42 3.64 1.23
CA ILE A 79 11.52 4.61 1.22
C ILE A 79 11.38 5.41 -0.06
N ILE A 80 11.20 6.72 0.07
CA ILE A 80 10.91 7.61 -1.04
C ILE A 80 11.90 8.78 -1.08
N LEU A 81 12.12 9.29 -2.29
CA LEU A 81 12.83 10.53 -2.52
C LEU A 81 11.90 11.50 -3.26
N PRO A 82 11.48 12.61 -2.63
CA PRO A 82 10.79 13.68 -3.34
C PRO A 82 11.65 14.16 -4.53
N PHE A 83 11.02 14.58 -5.64
CA PHE A 83 11.77 15.16 -6.78
C PHE A 83 12.63 16.36 -6.39
N ARG A 84 12.22 17.04 -5.31
CA ARG A 84 12.96 18.10 -4.66
C ARG A 84 13.35 17.67 -3.24
N PRO A 85 14.52 17.05 -3.05
CA PRO A 85 14.97 16.60 -1.73
C PRO A 85 15.09 17.74 -0.71
N ASP A 86 15.35 18.98 -1.18
CA ASP A 86 15.43 20.19 -0.34
C ASP A 86 14.11 20.53 0.37
N LEU A 87 12.97 19.99 -0.07
CA LEU A 87 11.69 20.18 0.60
C LEU A 87 11.67 19.57 2.00
N VAL A 88 12.44 18.51 2.25
CA VAL A 88 12.53 17.90 3.59
C VAL A 88 13.01 18.93 4.61
N GLU A 89 14.05 19.68 4.28
CA GLU A 89 14.57 20.75 5.13
C GLU A 89 13.66 21.99 5.11
N LYS A 90 13.33 22.50 3.91
CA LYS A 90 12.55 23.75 3.76
C LYS A 90 11.18 23.69 4.41
N TRP A 91 10.53 22.53 4.39
CA TRP A 91 9.21 22.32 4.98
C TRP A 91 9.26 21.63 6.34
N LYS A 92 10.48 21.44 6.90
CA LYS A 92 10.71 20.82 8.20
C LYS A 92 9.93 19.52 8.32
N ILE A 93 10.10 18.62 7.35
CA ILE A 93 9.44 17.32 7.35
C ILE A 93 10.08 16.45 8.44
N VAL A 94 9.26 15.99 9.38
CA VAL A 94 9.69 15.26 10.58
C VAL A 94 8.84 14.00 10.79
N PRO A 95 9.28 13.05 11.63
CA PRO A 95 8.46 11.90 11.99
C PRO A 95 7.07 12.31 12.52
N GLY A 96 6.03 11.58 12.08
CA GLY A 96 4.63 11.85 12.39
C GLY A 96 3.91 12.75 11.37
N ASP A 97 4.64 13.50 10.53
CA ASP A 97 4.03 14.28 9.47
C ASP A 97 3.33 13.38 8.44
N ILE A 98 2.22 13.88 7.90
CA ILE A 98 1.57 13.30 6.72
C ILE A 98 2.12 13.99 5.47
N VAL A 99 2.70 13.19 4.57
CA VAL A 99 3.05 13.61 3.22
C VAL A 99 2.17 12.89 2.20
N VAL A 100 1.77 13.60 1.15
CA VAL A 100 0.99 13.02 0.05
C VAL A 100 1.72 13.22 -1.26
N GLY A 101 1.53 12.29 -2.19
CA GLY A 101 2.08 12.39 -3.53
C GLY A 101 1.94 11.10 -4.31
N ARG A 102 2.32 11.15 -5.58
CA ARG A 102 2.27 9.99 -6.48
C ARG A 102 3.65 9.35 -6.68
N PRO A 103 3.73 8.01 -6.71
CA PRO A 103 5.00 7.33 -7.02
C PRO A 103 5.32 7.44 -8.52
N ALA A 104 6.16 8.39 -8.90
CA ALA A 104 6.61 8.53 -10.27
C ALA A 104 7.43 7.31 -10.69
N GLY A 105 7.17 6.78 -11.89
CA GLY A 105 7.85 5.60 -12.44
C GLY A 105 7.20 4.25 -12.10
N ALA A 106 6.34 4.18 -11.08
CA ALA A 106 5.61 2.95 -10.72
C ALA A 106 4.20 2.88 -11.33
N GLY A 107 3.81 3.85 -12.17
CA GLY A 107 2.55 3.84 -12.91
C GLY A 107 1.26 3.86 -12.06
N CYS A 108 1.36 3.91 -10.73
CA CYS A 108 0.20 3.89 -9.85
C CYS A 108 -0.60 5.20 -10.00
N PRO A 109 -1.89 5.14 -10.39
CA PRO A 109 -2.71 6.35 -10.56
C PRO A 109 -3.17 6.93 -9.23
N VAL A 110 -2.96 6.23 -8.11
CA VAL A 110 -3.51 6.58 -6.80
C VAL A 110 -2.53 7.44 -6.02
N GLN A 111 -3.03 8.54 -5.45
CA GLN A 111 -2.28 9.33 -4.49
C GLN A 111 -1.98 8.49 -3.25
N HIS A 112 -0.71 8.40 -2.89
CA HIS A 112 -0.31 7.76 -1.66
C HIS A 112 -0.37 8.77 -0.52
N VAL A 113 -0.90 8.34 0.62
CA VAL A 113 -0.86 9.07 1.88
C VAL A 113 0.09 8.34 2.79
N LEU A 114 1.13 9.06 3.21
CA LEU A 114 2.31 8.51 3.84
C LEU A 114 2.54 9.21 5.18
N SER A 115 2.63 8.43 6.26
CA SER A 115 3.09 8.93 7.55
C SER A 115 4.61 8.75 7.63
N VAL A 116 5.33 9.82 7.95
CA VAL A 116 6.79 9.83 8.01
C VAL A 116 7.26 9.13 9.29
N LEU A 117 8.11 8.11 9.15
CA LEU A 117 8.82 7.47 10.28
C LEU A 117 10.20 8.10 10.50
N HIS A 118 10.88 8.45 9.40
CA HIS A 118 12.20 9.04 9.44
C HIS A 118 12.38 9.97 8.25
N ALA A 119 13.01 11.12 8.49
CA ALA A 119 13.35 12.11 7.48
C ALA A 119 14.86 12.38 7.54
N SER A 120 15.57 12.11 6.44
CA SER A 120 17.00 12.37 6.35
C SER A 120 17.25 13.82 5.93
N PRO A 121 17.86 14.67 6.76
CA PRO A 121 18.20 16.04 6.37
C PRO A 121 19.35 16.10 5.35
N VAL A 122 20.14 15.02 5.25
CA VAL A 122 21.31 14.95 4.35
C VAL A 122 20.92 14.56 2.94
N SER A 123 20.07 13.54 2.81
CA SER A 123 19.70 12.97 1.51
C SER A 123 18.32 13.40 1.01
N GLY A 124 17.47 13.92 1.90
CA GLY A 124 16.05 14.13 1.62
C GLY A 124 15.23 12.85 1.50
N LEU A 125 15.80 11.68 1.82
CA LEU A 125 15.04 10.43 1.88
C LEU A 125 14.04 10.44 3.03
N LEU A 126 12.84 9.97 2.75
CA LEU A 126 11.80 9.73 3.72
C LEU A 126 11.53 8.23 3.81
N THR A 127 11.53 7.69 5.03
CA THR A 127 10.98 6.37 5.31
C THR A 127 9.58 6.57 5.85
N CYS A 128 8.58 5.96 5.22
CA CYS A 128 7.18 6.19 5.52
C CYS A 128 6.37 4.90 5.64
N LEU A 129 5.23 4.99 6.34
CA LEU A 129 4.14 4.03 6.30
C LEU A 129 3.02 4.53 5.39
N VAL A 130 2.41 3.64 4.62
CA VAL A 130 1.20 3.93 3.84
C VAL A 130 0.00 3.82 4.77
N VAL A 131 -0.64 4.95 5.09
CA VAL A 131 -1.70 5.02 6.12
C VAL A 131 -3.12 5.17 5.56
N GLY A 132 -3.25 5.22 4.23
CA GLY A 132 -4.53 5.34 3.54
C GLY A 132 -5.10 6.77 3.51
N PRO A 133 -6.09 7.03 2.62
CA PRO A 133 -6.55 8.39 2.31
C PRO A 133 -7.33 9.07 3.44
N GLU A 134 -7.71 8.34 4.49
CA GLU A 134 -8.35 8.94 5.64
C GLU A 134 -7.39 9.81 6.45
N ALA A 135 -6.14 9.39 6.61
CA ALA A 135 -5.16 10.10 7.42
C ALA A 135 -4.87 11.53 6.93
N SER A 136 -5.23 11.86 5.68
CA SER A 136 -5.15 13.20 5.11
C SER A 136 -6.49 13.96 5.12
N ARG A 137 -7.59 13.41 5.63
CA ARG A 137 -8.89 14.08 5.73
C ARG A 137 -8.95 14.92 7.00
N GLY A 138 -9.25 16.21 6.87
CA GLY A 138 -9.47 17.12 8.02
C GLY A 138 -8.21 17.54 8.79
N GLY A 139 -7.04 16.96 8.49
CA GLY A 139 -5.74 17.34 9.03
C GLY A 139 -4.86 18.09 8.03
N GLY A 140 -3.71 18.59 8.50
CA GLY A 140 -2.67 19.17 7.65
C GLY A 140 -1.80 18.08 7.02
N PHE A 141 -1.49 18.21 5.73
CA PHE A 141 -0.54 17.36 5.02
C PHE A 141 0.41 18.22 4.18
N LYS A 142 1.56 17.66 3.82
CA LYS A 142 2.53 18.27 2.90
C LYS A 142 2.46 17.55 1.57
N ASP A 143 2.00 18.25 0.54
CA ASP A 143 1.93 17.71 -0.82
C ASP A 143 3.30 17.82 -1.48
N ILE A 144 3.98 16.69 -1.64
CA ILE A 144 5.26 16.62 -2.35
C ILE A 144 5.06 16.35 -3.85
N GLU A 145 3.81 16.33 -4.32
CA GLU A 145 3.31 16.08 -5.67
C GLU A 145 3.66 14.69 -6.22
N ALA A 146 4.95 14.43 -6.39
CA ALA A 146 5.50 13.19 -6.89
C ALA A 146 6.84 12.85 -6.24
N TYR A 147 7.17 11.56 -6.22
CA TYR A 147 8.43 11.07 -5.66
C TYR A 147 8.92 9.81 -6.38
N HIS A 148 10.20 9.53 -6.25
CA HIS A 148 10.78 8.24 -6.62
C HIS A 148 10.62 7.24 -5.49
N ILE A 149 10.20 6.02 -5.80
CA ILE A 149 10.31 4.90 -4.86
C ILE A 149 11.74 4.40 -4.90
N VAL A 150 12.45 4.52 -3.79
CA VAL A 150 13.85 4.08 -3.67
C VAL A 150 13.92 2.65 -3.17
N GLY A 151 13.02 2.29 -2.26
CA GLY A 151 12.98 0.94 -1.71
C GLY A 151 11.77 0.66 -0.85
N PHE A 152 11.70 -0.59 -0.41
CA PHE A 152 10.74 -1.07 0.56
C PHE A 152 11.42 -1.93 1.62
N GLU A 153 10.83 -1.98 2.80
CA GLU A 153 11.33 -2.77 3.92
C GLU A 153 10.15 -3.36 4.71
N GLY A 154 10.23 -4.64 5.07
CA GLY A 154 9.11 -5.34 5.71
C GLY A 154 9.39 -6.81 6.02
N ILE A 155 8.37 -7.52 6.48
CA ILE A 155 8.42 -8.98 6.65
C ILE A 155 8.02 -9.65 5.34
N CYS A 156 8.79 -10.63 4.90
CA CYS A 156 8.48 -11.40 3.71
C CYS A 156 7.51 -12.54 4.05
N ARG A 157 6.41 -12.59 3.29
CA ARG A 157 5.63 -13.81 3.10
C ARG A 157 5.96 -14.41 1.74
N THR A 158 6.66 -15.53 1.74
CA THR A 158 7.04 -16.26 0.52
C THR A 158 5.79 -16.79 -0.18
N VAL A 159 5.76 -16.67 -1.51
CA VAL A 159 4.68 -17.20 -2.35
C VAL A 159 5.21 -18.24 -3.32
N ARG A 160 6.28 -17.91 -4.06
CA ARG A 160 6.93 -18.82 -5.01
C ARG A 160 8.39 -19.06 -4.68
N ARG A 161 9.12 -18.01 -4.30
CA ARG A 161 10.56 -18.07 -4.05
C ARG A 161 10.92 -17.16 -2.90
N GLU A 162 11.74 -17.66 -1.98
CA GLU A 162 12.25 -16.88 -0.87
C GLU A 162 13.12 -15.70 -1.36
N PRO A 163 13.15 -14.60 -0.60
CA PRO A 163 14.01 -13.45 -0.87
C PRO A 163 15.48 -13.86 -0.81
N THR A 164 16.24 -13.58 -1.86
CA THR A 164 17.65 -13.97 -2.02
C THR A 164 18.51 -12.72 -2.19
N PHE A 165 19.42 -12.47 -1.25
CA PHE A 165 20.31 -11.30 -1.27
C PHE A 165 21.03 -11.14 -2.63
N GLY A 166 21.02 -9.93 -3.16
CA GLY A 166 21.60 -9.56 -4.45
C GLY A 166 20.75 -9.94 -5.68
N MET A 167 19.68 -10.71 -5.51
CA MET A 167 18.81 -11.10 -6.62
C MET A 167 17.77 -10.01 -6.90
N ARG A 168 17.57 -9.68 -8.18
CA ARG A 168 16.38 -8.96 -8.61
C ARG A 168 15.19 -9.90 -8.61
N GLN A 169 14.21 -9.65 -7.75
CA GLN A 169 13.02 -10.48 -7.59
C GLN A 169 11.76 -9.66 -7.76
N ARG A 170 10.66 -10.33 -8.11
CA ARG A 170 9.35 -9.70 -8.21
C ARG A 170 8.63 -9.85 -6.87
N PHE A 171 8.10 -8.77 -6.34
CA PHE A 171 7.39 -8.78 -5.07
C PHE A 171 6.14 -7.90 -5.14
N LEU A 172 5.18 -8.20 -4.29
CA LEU A 172 3.98 -7.40 -4.13
C LEU A 172 4.03 -6.66 -2.78
N PRO A 173 3.94 -5.32 -2.74
CA PRO A 173 3.72 -4.62 -1.46
C PRO A 173 2.36 -5.02 -0.90
N GLY A 174 2.29 -5.54 0.33
CA GLY A 174 1.07 -6.11 0.90
C GLY A 174 -0.12 -5.14 0.98
N TYR A 175 0.16 -3.83 1.01
CA TYR A 175 -0.85 -2.75 1.06
C TYR A 175 -1.00 -2.02 -0.28
N CYS A 176 -0.68 -2.67 -1.40
CA CYS A 176 -0.85 -2.10 -2.73
C CYS A 176 -2.31 -2.20 -3.20
N MET A 177 -3.03 -1.06 -3.22
CA MET A 177 -4.41 -1.00 -3.73
C MET A 177 -4.56 -1.40 -5.21
N MET A 178 -3.51 -1.22 -6.02
CA MET A 178 -3.52 -1.59 -7.44
C MET A 178 -3.31 -3.09 -7.66
N ASN A 179 -2.79 -3.81 -6.65
CA ASN A 179 -2.34 -5.19 -6.77
C ASN A 179 -1.38 -5.40 -7.97
N LEU A 180 -0.45 -4.46 -8.19
CA LEU A 180 0.58 -4.56 -9.23
C LEU A 180 1.93 -4.90 -8.58
N ALA A 181 2.57 -5.96 -9.05
CA ALA A 181 3.86 -6.36 -8.53
C ALA A 181 4.98 -5.44 -9.03
N HIS A 182 6.03 -5.32 -8.23
CA HIS A 182 7.23 -4.55 -8.53
C HIS A 182 8.41 -5.51 -8.64
N THR A 183 9.48 -5.11 -9.32
CA THR A 183 10.77 -5.77 -9.20
C THR A 183 11.77 -4.91 -8.45
N GLY A 184 12.69 -5.54 -7.73
CA GLY A 184 13.77 -4.84 -7.02
C GLY A 184 14.88 -5.79 -6.62
N VAL A 185 16.05 -5.26 -6.32
CA VAL A 185 17.19 -6.03 -5.80
C VAL A 185 17.01 -6.20 -4.31
N VAL A 186 17.07 -7.45 -3.83
CA VAL A 186 17.03 -7.75 -2.40
C VAL A 186 18.36 -7.38 -1.77
N ASN A 187 18.39 -6.31 -0.97
CA ASN A 187 19.60 -5.76 -0.37
C ASN A 187 19.79 -6.18 1.09
N MET A 188 18.80 -6.83 1.70
CA MET A 188 18.90 -7.35 3.06
C MET A 188 17.92 -8.51 3.25
N VAL A 189 18.37 -9.57 3.91
CA VAL A 189 17.51 -10.66 4.41
C VAL A 189 18.01 -11.03 5.80
N LEU A 190 17.18 -10.82 6.83
CA LEU A 190 17.51 -11.13 8.22
C LEU A 190 16.43 -12.02 8.81
N ALA A 191 16.81 -13.16 9.37
CA ALA A 191 15.89 -13.98 10.15
C ALA A 191 15.57 -13.27 11.48
N LYS A 192 14.27 -13.08 11.76
CA LYS A 192 13.74 -12.52 13.00
C LYS A 192 12.63 -13.44 13.52
N SER A 193 12.22 -13.24 14.77
CA SER A 193 11.09 -13.99 15.36
C SER A 193 9.78 -13.83 14.59
N ALA A 194 9.59 -12.68 13.93
CA ALA A 194 8.42 -12.39 13.09
C ALA A 194 8.52 -12.91 11.65
N GLY A 195 9.63 -13.56 11.27
CA GLY A 195 9.88 -14.04 9.91
C GLY A 195 11.12 -13.42 9.26
N LEU A 196 11.21 -13.51 7.93
CA LEU A 196 12.31 -12.94 7.16
C LEU A 196 12.09 -11.43 7.00
N HIS A 197 12.90 -10.61 7.69
CA HIS A 197 12.95 -9.17 7.48
C HIS A 197 13.77 -8.87 6.23
N VAL A 198 13.12 -8.26 5.24
CA VAL A 198 13.68 -8.00 3.92
C VAL A 198 13.70 -6.51 3.62
N ARG A 199 14.76 -6.07 2.93
CA ARG A 199 14.82 -4.77 2.26
C ARG A 199 15.06 -4.97 0.77
N VAL A 200 14.31 -4.24 -0.04
CA VAL A 200 14.39 -4.29 -1.50
C VAL A 200 14.61 -2.87 -2.04
N GLU A 201 15.56 -2.68 -2.95
CA GLU A 201 15.92 -1.38 -3.55
C GLU A 201 16.03 -1.48 -5.08
N ASP A 202 16.33 -0.38 -5.79
CA ASP A 202 16.32 -0.31 -7.26
C ASP A 202 14.98 -0.80 -7.84
N ILE A 203 13.90 -0.17 -7.36
CA ILE A 203 12.51 -0.55 -7.63
C ILE A 203 12.11 -0.21 -9.06
N ARG A 204 11.48 -1.18 -9.74
CA ARG A 204 10.95 -1.08 -11.11
C ARG A 204 9.60 -1.82 -11.20
N LEU A 205 8.90 -1.70 -12.32
CA LEU A 205 7.74 -2.53 -12.66
C LEU A 205 8.19 -3.76 -13.45
#